data_AF-A0A660V282-F1
#
_entry.id   AF-A0A660V282-F1
#
_cell.length_a   1.000
_cell.length_b   1.000
_cell.length_c   1.000
_cell.angle_alpha   90.00
_cell.angle_beta   90.00
_cell.angle_gamma   90.00
#
_symmetry.space_group_name_H-M   'P 1'
#
loop_
_entity.id
_entity.type
_entity.pdbx_description
1 polymer ?
#
loop_
_entity_poly.entity_id
_entity_poly.type
_entity_poly.pdbx_seq_one_letter_code
_entity_poly.pdbx_strand_id
1 'polypeptide(L)'
;MPVSQAKTVRSVLDACTDCDICRFLMDESCLLFPELYRLYDKEKEEGHPVSEDELQRLSELCTLCGLCPCPNIRGDVIQAKTERV
;
A
#
# COMPACT_ATOMS: atom_id res chain seq x y z
N MET A 1 -20.73 0.21 -7.52
CA MET A 1 -19.58 -0.06 -8.41
C MET A 1 -18.62 -0.90 -7.58
N PRO A 2 -18.37 -2.18 -7.90
CA PRO A 2 -17.33 -2.92 -7.19
C PRO A 2 -15.99 -2.26 -7.54
N VAL A 3 -15.33 -1.69 -6.53
CA VAL A 3 -13.95 -1.21 -6.65
C VAL A 3 -13.08 -2.47 -6.59
N SER A 4 -12.16 -2.65 -7.54
CA SER A 4 -11.23 -3.77 -7.49
C SER A 4 -10.20 -3.52 -6.39
N GLN A 5 -9.85 -4.56 -5.63
CA GLN A 5 -8.80 -4.53 -4.60
C GLN A 5 -7.56 -3.76 -5.06
N ALA A 6 -7.05 -4.06 -6.26
CA ALA A 6 -5.86 -3.42 -6.82
C ALA A 6 -6.02 -1.89 -6.93
N LYS A 7 -7.21 -1.40 -7.29
CA LYS A 7 -7.49 0.05 -7.37
C LYS A 7 -7.47 0.71 -5.99
N THR A 8 -8.01 0.04 -4.97
CA THR A 8 -7.97 0.51 -3.57
C THR A 8 -6.51 0.59 -3.07
N VAL A 9 -5.71 -0.46 -3.32
CA VAL A 9 -4.30 -0.48 -2.91
C VAL A 9 -3.47 0.54 -3.69
N ARG A 10 -3.76 0.75 -4.98
CA ARG A 10 -3.12 1.81 -5.77
C ARG A 10 -3.35 3.19 -5.15
N SER A 11 -4.57 3.48 -4.74
CA SER A 11 -4.89 4.74 -4.05
C SER A 11 -4.11 4.90 -2.74
N VAL A 12 -3.88 3.81 -2.01
CA VAL A 12 -3.03 3.82 -0.81
C VAL A 12 -1.58 4.14 -1.16
N LEU A 13 -1.03 3.48 -2.18
CA LEU A 13 0.34 3.72 -2.65
C LEU A 13 0.53 5.19 -3.06
N ASP A 14 -0.39 5.74 -3.85
CA ASP A 14 -0.33 7.12 -4.31
C ASP A 14 -0.40 8.11 -3.13
N ALA A 15 -1.31 7.89 -2.18
CA ALA A 15 -1.46 8.76 -1.02
C ALA A 15 -0.28 8.68 -0.03
N CYS A 16 0.31 7.50 0.16
CA CYS A 16 1.47 7.32 1.03
C CYS A 16 2.75 7.94 0.45
N THR A 17 2.88 7.95 -0.88
CA THR A 17 4.05 8.48 -1.59
C THR A 17 3.96 9.98 -1.85
N ASP A 18 2.75 10.56 -1.82
CA ASP A 18 2.54 12.02 -1.83
C ASP A 18 3.04 12.69 -0.55
N CYS A 19 2.81 12.07 0.62
CA CYS A 19 3.24 12.61 1.91
C CYS A 19 4.65 12.15 2.32
N ASP A 20 5.02 10.90 2.05
CA ASP A 20 6.32 10.25 2.30
C ASP A 20 6.85 10.25 3.76
N ILE A 21 6.11 10.84 4.73
CA ILE A 21 6.53 10.93 6.13
C ILE A 21 6.75 9.55 6.78
N CYS A 22 5.95 8.55 6.39
CA CYS A 22 5.99 7.22 7.01
C CYS A 22 7.15 6.34 6.52
N ARG A 23 7.86 6.73 5.47
CA ARG A 23 8.88 5.92 4.80
C ARG A 23 9.92 5.35 5.73
N PHE A 24 10.55 6.21 6.53
CA PHE A 24 11.58 5.80 7.47
C PHE A 24 11.02 5.42 8.83
N LEU A 25 9.86 5.97 9.20
CA LEU A 25 9.23 5.71 10.51
C LEU A 25 8.73 4.27 10.64
N MET A 26 8.29 3.69 9.52
CA MET A 26 7.64 2.38 9.51
C MET A 26 8.55 1.24 9.04
N ASP A 27 9.79 1.55 8.65
CA ASP A 27 10.69 0.61 7.96
C ASP A 27 10.93 -0.69 8.75
N GLU A 28 11.17 -0.56 10.06
CA GLU A 28 11.38 -1.72 10.94
C GLU A 28 10.09 -2.22 11.61
N SER A 29 9.00 -1.48 11.51
CA SER A 29 7.78 -1.70 12.31
C SER A 29 6.60 -2.26 11.51
N CYS A 30 6.67 -2.28 10.17
CA CYS A 30 5.59 -2.73 9.31
C CYS A 30 6.13 -3.37 8.02
N LEU A 31 5.54 -4.47 7.57
CA LEU A 31 5.95 -5.12 6.31
C LEU A 31 5.34 -4.47 5.06
N LEU A 32 4.23 -3.74 5.23
CA LEU A 32 3.52 -3.08 4.13
C LEU A 32 4.32 -1.88 3.59
N PHE A 33 4.78 -0.99 4.46
CA PHE A 33 5.38 0.28 4.05
C PHE A 33 6.72 0.13 3.30
N PRO A 34 7.68 -0.68 3.76
CA PRO A 34 8.93 -0.91 3.03
C PRO A 34 8.67 -1.38 1.61
N GLU A 35 7.75 -2.35 1.45
CA GLU A 35 7.40 -2.87 0.13
C GLU A 35 6.64 -1.85 -0.72
N LEU A 36 5.75 -1.06 -0.12
CA LEU A 36 5.03 0.03 -0.80
C LEU A 36 6.02 1.01 -1.43
N TYR A 37 6.99 1.47 -0.65
CA TYR A 37 8.00 2.43 -1.13
C TYR A 37 8.98 1.76 -2.12
N ARG A 38 9.35 0.50 -1.92
CA ARG A 38 10.15 -0.26 -2.88
C ARG A 38 9.46 -0.37 -4.25
N LEU A 39 8.15 -0.63 -4.28
CA LEU A 39 7.36 -0.70 -5.51
C LEU A 39 7.23 0.67 -6.18
N TYR A 40 7.03 1.73 -5.40
CA TYR A 40 7.01 3.10 -5.91
C TYR A 40 8.35 3.51 -6.53
N ASP A 41 9.45 3.22 -5.85
CA ASP A 41 10.80 3.54 -6.35
C ASP A 41 11.09 2.79 -7.66
N LYS A 42 10.75 1.50 -7.70
CA LYS A 42 10.86 0.70 -8.93
C LYS A 42 10.03 1.31 -10.07
N GLU A 43 8.80 1.73 -9.81
CA GLU A 43 7.95 2.39 -10.82
C GLU A 43 8.58 3.71 -11.31
N LYS A 44 9.18 4.50 -10.41
CA LYS A 44 9.87 5.75 -10.76
C LYS A 44 11.14 5.53 -11.56
N GLU A 45 11.92 4.51 -11.21
CA GLU A 45 13.20 4.19 -11.86
C GLU A 45 13.02 3.52 -13.23
N GLU A 46 12.13 2.52 -13.30
CA GLU A 46 11.92 1.72 -14.52
C GLU A 46 10.86 2.34 -15.45
N GLY A 47 10.02 3.25 -14.95
CA GLY A 47 8.92 3.86 -15.69
C GLY A 47 7.74 2.93 -15.98
N HIS A 48 7.71 1.74 -15.36
CA HIS A 48 6.64 0.76 -15.52
C HIS A 48 5.70 0.81 -14.32
N PRO A 49 4.37 0.87 -14.54
CA PRO A 49 3.42 0.91 -13.44
C PRO A 49 3.46 -0.39 -12.62
N VAL A 50 3.26 -0.27 -11.30
CA VAL A 50 3.10 -1.43 -10.41
C VAL A 50 1.94 -2.29 -10.90
N SER A 51 2.19 -3.59 -11.05
CA SER A 51 1.21 -4.56 -11.56
C SER A 51 0.09 -4.85 -10.55
N GLU A 52 -1.06 -5.35 -11.03
CA GLU A 52 -2.17 -5.73 -10.15
C GLU A 52 -1.76 -6.84 -9.15
N ASP A 53 -0.92 -7.78 -9.57
CA ASP A 53 -0.39 -8.85 -8.71
C ASP A 53 0.50 -8.29 -7.59
N GLU A 54 1.35 -7.30 -7.89
CA GLU A 54 2.19 -6.61 -6.90
C GLU A 54 1.30 -5.83 -5.90
N LEU A 55 0.28 -5.11 -6.40
CA LEU A 55 -0.69 -4.40 -5.54
C LEU A 55 -1.49 -5.37 -4.66
N GLN A 56 -1.88 -6.52 -5.19
CA GLN A 56 -2.58 -7.53 -4.41
C GLN A 56 -1.68 -8.06 -3.29
N ARG A 57 -0.44 -8.45 -3.61
CA ARG A 57 0.56 -8.88 -2.61
C ARG A 57 0.83 -7.82 -1.56
N LEU A 58 0.84 -6.55 -1.95
CA LEU A 58 1.09 -5.44 -1.03
C LEU A 58 0.05 -5.43 0.11
N SER A 59 -1.24 -5.54 -0.21
CA SER A 59 -2.29 -5.60 0.83
C SER A 59 -2.18 -6.81 1.77
N GLU A 60 -1.58 -7.92 1.32
CA GLU A 60 -1.36 -9.10 2.15
C GLU A 60 -0.30 -8.91 3.23
N LEU A 61 0.66 -8.02 3.01
CA LEU A 61 1.69 -7.66 3.97
C LEU A 61 1.14 -6.85 5.16
N CYS A 62 -0.08 -6.33 5.04
CA CYS A 62 -0.74 -5.67 6.17
C CYS A 62 -1.15 -6.69 7.23
N THR A 63 -0.55 -6.59 8.41
CA THR A 63 -0.82 -7.45 9.57
C THR A 63 -1.91 -6.89 10.51
N LEU A 64 -2.60 -5.82 10.11
CA LEU A 64 -3.65 -5.17 10.91
C LEU A 64 -3.15 -4.63 12.27
N CYS A 65 -1.87 -4.27 12.36
CA CYS A 65 -1.22 -3.81 13.59
C CYS A 65 -1.72 -2.45 14.13
N GLY A 66 -2.43 -1.68 13.30
CA GLY A 66 -2.97 -0.36 13.69
C GLY A 66 -1.94 0.77 13.78
N LEU A 67 -0.70 0.55 13.33
CA LEU A 67 0.40 1.53 13.40
C LEU A 67 0.25 2.71 12.43
N CYS A 68 -0.50 2.55 11.33
CA CYS A 68 -0.71 3.62 10.36
C CYS A 68 -1.46 4.80 11.01
N PRO A 69 -0.90 6.02 11.03
CA PRO A 69 -1.55 7.18 11.64
C PRO A 69 -2.72 7.72 10.80
N CYS A 70 -2.71 7.49 9.49
CA CYS A 70 -3.72 7.98 8.55
C CYS A 70 -4.98 7.09 8.56
N PRO A 71 -6.16 7.60 8.97
CA PRO A 71 -7.38 6.80 9.08
C PRO A 71 -7.88 6.25 7.75
N ASN A 72 -7.77 7.03 6.67
CA ASN A 72 -8.13 6.64 5.31
C ASN A 72 -7.26 5.48 4.82
N ILE A 73 -5.93 5.61 4.92
CA ILE A 73 -4.99 4.56 4.53
C ILE A 73 -5.28 3.26 5.26
N ARG A 74 -5.49 3.33 6.58
CA ARG A 74 -5.81 2.16 7.39
C ARG A 74 -7.11 1.49 6.92
N GLY A 75 -8.17 2.27 6.68
CA GLY A 75 -9.44 1.76 6.19
C GLY A 75 -9.31 1.07 4.83
N ASP A 76 -8.63 1.73 3.90
CA ASP A 76 -8.49 1.28 2.51
C ASP A 76 -7.69 -0.03 2.41
N VAL A 77 -6.61 -0.17 3.19
CA VAL A 77 -5.81 -1.43 3.21
C VAL A 77 -6.61 -2.59 3.82
N ILE A 78 -7.40 -2.33 4.86
CA ILE A 78 -8.28 -3.34 5.47
C ILE A 78 -9.36 -3.79 4.48
N GLN A 79 -9.98 -2.83 3.80
CA GLN A 79 -10.98 -3.09 2.78
C GLN A 79 -10.37 -3.92 1.65
N ALA A 80 -9.21 -3.51 1.11
CA ALA A 80 -8.52 -4.23 0.06
C ALA A 80 -8.22 -5.69 0.43
N LYS A 81 -7.79 -5.95 1.67
CA LYS A 81 -7.57 -7.33 2.16
C LYS A 81 -8.87 -8.15 2.23
N THR A 82 -10.00 -7.50 2.52
CA THR A 82 -11.32 -8.14 2.65
C THR A 82 -12.00 -8.39 1.30
N GLU A 83 -11.77 -7.53 0.30
CA GLU A 83 -12.28 -7.67 -1.07
C GLU A 83 -11.73 -8.90 -1.83
N ARG A 84 -10.75 -9.59 -1.24
CA ARG A 84 -10.14 -10.82 -1.77
C ARG A 84 -10.86 -12.11 -1.31
N VAL A 85 -11.79 -12.02 -0.35
CA VAL A 85 -12.46 -13.17 0.28
C VAL A 85 -13.77 -13.53 -0.42
#